data_AF-A0A2D5V0D7-F1
#
_entry.id   AF-A0A2D5V0D7-F1
#
_cell.length_a   1.000
_cell.length_b   1.000
_cell.length_c   1.000
_cell.angle_alpha   90.00
_cell.angle_beta   90.00
_cell.angle_gamma   90.00
#
_symmetry.space_group_name_H-M   'P 1'
#
loop_
_entity.id
_entity.type
_entity.pdbx_description
1 polymer ?
#
loop_
_entity_poly.entity_id
_entity_poly.type
_entity_poly.pdbx_seq_one_letter_code
_entity_poly.pdbx_strand_id
1 'polypeptide(L)'
;MRKKVYGSYRVDTCPFCQSRALTKNSQQIPVCSQHKNQEATDLKCVCGEWLMIKEGKWGVFGLCLSCGPVSWSKLCELNPNAFQLKKETKKEDQKKQNEFIIRSDDPLYFD
;
A
#
# COMPACT_ATOMS: atom_id res chain seq x y z
N MET A 1 21.21 24.02 -1.42
CA MET A 1 21.41 23.01 -2.48
C MET A 1 22.30 21.89 -1.93
N ARG A 2 21.79 20.67 -1.73
CA ARG A 2 22.53 19.57 -1.10
C ARG A 2 23.54 18.99 -2.11
N LYS A 3 24.85 19.01 -1.79
CA LYS A 3 25.90 18.45 -2.66
C LYS A 3 25.76 16.92 -2.71
N LYS A 4 25.85 16.32 -3.90
CA LYS A 4 25.93 14.86 -4.05
C LYS A 4 27.32 14.42 -3.63
N VAL A 5 27.40 13.57 -2.62
CA VAL A 5 28.66 13.02 -2.09
C VAL A 5 28.78 11.58 -2.57
N TYR A 6 29.96 11.18 -3.01
CA TYR A 6 30.23 9.79 -3.36
C TYR A 6 29.95 8.87 -2.17
N GLY A 7 29.31 7.71 -2.41
CA GLY A 7 28.84 6.80 -1.35
C GLY A 7 27.46 7.12 -0.77
N SER A 8 26.82 8.23 -1.16
CA SER A 8 25.42 8.47 -0.82
C SER A 8 24.48 7.76 -1.81
N TYR A 9 23.50 7.02 -1.30
CA TYR A 9 22.45 6.37 -2.10
C TYR A 9 21.07 6.95 -1.75
N ARG A 10 20.14 6.90 -2.71
CA ARG A 10 18.77 7.36 -2.51
C ARG A 10 18.01 6.30 -1.70
N VAL A 11 17.44 6.71 -0.56
CA VAL A 11 16.52 5.88 0.23
C VAL A 11 15.11 6.36 -0.07
N ASP A 12 14.30 5.51 -0.68
CA ASP A 12 12.88 5.80 -0.87
C ASP A 12 12.09 5.40 0.37
N THR A 13 11.14 6.25 0.73
CA THR A 13 10.26 6.09 1.89
C THR A 13 8.85 5.71 1.44
N CYS A 14 8.22 4.82 2.20
CA CYS A 14 6.83 4.41 2.00
C CYS A 14 5.88 5.59 2.29
N PRO A 15 4.97 5.95 1.37
CA PRO A 15 4.04 7.08 1.56
C PRO A 15 2.96 6.80 2.61
N PHE A 16 2.69 5.53 2.93
CA PHE A 16 1.65 5.12 3.89
C PHE A 16 2.13 5.19 5.35
N CYS A 17 3.37 4.75 5.63
CA CYS A 17 3.89 4.61 6.99
C CYS A 17 5.27 5.22 7.22
N GLN A 18 5.83 5.92 6.22
CA GLN A 18 7.14 6.59 6.28
C GLN A 18 8.35 5.67 6.52
N SER A 19 8.14 4.36 6.65
CA SER A 19 9.22 3.38 6.75
C SER A 19 9.98 3.27 5.43
N ARG A 20 11.15 2.63 5.44
CA ARG A 20 11.90 2.34 4.20
C ARG A 20 11.05 1.53 3.23
N ALA A 21 10.99 1.97 1.97
CA ALA A 21 10.35 1.21 0.90
C ALA A 21 11.28 0.07 0.45
N LEU A 22 10.72 -1.13 0.32
CA LEU A 22 11.44 -2.34 -0.08
C LEU A 22 10.90 -2.92 -1.38
N THR A 23 9.61 -2.71 -1.65
CA THR A 23 8.89 -3.28 -2.78
C THR A 23 8.07 -2.21 -3.50
N LYS A 24 7.66 -2.48 -4.74
CA LYS A 24 6.68 -1.66 -5.45
C LYS A 24 5.30 -2.31 -5.41
N ASN A 25 4.24 -1.50 -5.35
CA ASN A 25 2.85 -1.96 -5.51
C ASN A 25 2.49 -2.07 -7.02
N SER A 26 1.29 -2.56 -7.36
CA SER A 26 0.67 -2.59 -8.69
C SER A 26 0.78 -1.26 -9.44
N GLN A 27 0.58 -0.15 -8.73
CA GLN A 27 0.70 1.22 -9.26
C GLN A 27 2.17 1.71 -9.36
N GLN A 28 3.14 0.82 -9.17
CA GLN A 28 4.60 1.08 -9.15
C GLN A 28 5.08 2.04 -8.04
N ILE A 29 4.23 2.35 -7.07
CA ILE A 29 4.55 3.18 -5.91
C ILE A 29 5.49 2.41 -4.98
N PRO A 30 6.61 3.03 -4.52
CA PRO A 30 7.50 2.40 -3.55
C PRO A 30 6.82 2.30 -2.18
N VAL A 31 6.61 1.07 -1.72
CA VAL A 31 5.92 0.73 -0.48
C VAL A 31 6.76 -0.23 0.38
N CYS A 32 6.42 -0.33 1.66
CA CYS A 32 6.95 -1.39 2.52
C CYS A 32 6.23 -2.72 2.24
N SER A 33 6.79 -3.82 2.75
CA SER A 33 6.22 -5.17 2.54
C SER A 33 4.78 -5.30 3.05
N GLN A 34 4.41 -4.54 4.08
CA GLN A 34 3.05 -4.54 4.65
C GLN A 34 2.01 -3.88 3.74
N HIS A 35 2.42 -2.92 2.92
CA HIS A 35 1.53 -2.13 2.05
C HIS A 35 1.67 -2.53 0.58
N LYS A 36 2.21 -3.73 0.31
CA LYS A 36 2.39 -4.25 -1.05
C LYS A 36 1.06 -4.36 -1.82
N ASN A 37 -0.03 -4.65 -1.12
CA ASN A 37 -1.36 -4.83 -1.73
C ASN A 37 -2.25 -3.58 -1.62
N GLN A 38 -1.74 -2.46 -1.11
CA GLN A 38 -2.53 -1.27 -0.85
C GLN A 38 -2.38 -0.23 -1.94
N GLU A 39 -3.45 -0.01 -2.68
CA GLU A 39 -3.51 0.96 -3.76
C GLU A 39 -4.01 2.31 -3.26
N ALA A 40 -3.39 3.39 -3.75
CA ALA A 40 -3.87 4.73 -3.49
C ALA A 40 -5.05 4.98 -4.43
N THR A 41 -6.27 4.93 -3.89
CA THR A 41 -7.49 5.33 -4.59
C THR A 41 -7.76 6.81 -4.36
N ASP A 42 -8.40 7.46 -5.32
CA ASP A 42 -8.97 8.82 -5.18
C ASP A 42 -7.98 9.99 -5.06
N LEU A 43 -6.93 10.00 -5.89
CA LEU A 43 -6.00 11.13 -5.97
C LEU A 43 -6.60 12.30 -6.77
N LYS A 44 -6.70 13.48 -6.14
CA LYS A 44 -7.18 14.71 -6.76
C LYS A 44 -6.06 15.72 -6.96
N CYS A 45 -6.19 16.49 -8.05
CA CYS A 45 -5.30 17.58 -8.38
C CYS A 45 -5.76 18.86 -7.69
N VAL A 46 -4.93 19.89 -7.69
CA VAL A 46 -5.29 21.25 -7.22
C VAL A 46 -6.52 21.78 -7.98
N CYS A 47 -6.70 21.40 -9.24
CA CYS A 47 -7.89 21.75 -10.03
C CYS A 47 -9.16 20.94 -9.69
N GLY A 48 -9.09 19.95 -8.79
CA GLY A 48 -10.21 19.09 -8.43
C GLY A 48 -10.44 17.89 -9.36
N GLU A 49 -9.69 17.80 -10.47
CA GLU A 49 -9.77 16.69 -11.41
C GLU A 49 -8.99 15.46 -10.91
N TRP A 50 -9.37 14.28 -11.40
CA TRP A 50 -8.71 13.01 -11.06
C TRP A 50 -7.33 12.93 -11.70
N LEU A 51 -6.34 12.44 -10.96
CA LEU A 51 -5.02 12.13 -11.53
C LEU A 51 -4.90 10.66 -11.91
N MET A 52 -4.24 10.43 -13.04
CA MET A 52 -3.76 9.11 -13.42
C MET A 52 -2.33 8.92 -12.92
N ILE A 53 -2.08 7.86 -12.16
CA ILE A 53 -0.72 7.51 -11.74
C ILE A 53 0.02 6.88 -12.91
N LYS A 54 1.23 7.38 -13.21
CA LYS A 54 2.12 6.86 -14.26
C LYS A 54 3.54 6.71 -13.72
N GLU A 55 4.30 5.79 -14.31
CA GLU A 55 5.73 5.61 -14.03
C GLU A 55 6.57 6.32 -15.09
N GLY A 56 7.66 6.97 -14.69
CA GLY A 56 8.67 7.53 -15.57
C GLY A 56 10.09 7.24 -15.07
N LYS A 57 11.09 7.71 -15.81
CA LYS A 57 12.53 7.50 -15.52
C LYS A 57 12.94 7.88 -14.08
N TRP A 58 12.25 8.85 -13.48
CA TRP A 58 12.61 9.43 -12.18
C TRP A 58 11.73 8.94 -11.03
N GLY A 59 10.80 8.03 -11.31
CA GLY A 59 9.82 7.50 -10.38
C GLY A 59 8.39 7.75 -10.83
N VAL A 60 7.47 7.52 -9.91
CA VAL A 60 6.03 7.68 -10.11
C VAL A 60 5.65 9.16 -10.14
N PHE A 61 4.69 9.52 -10.98
CA PHE A 61 4.11 10.85 -11.05
C PHE A 61 2.60 10.74 -11.34
N GLY A 62 1.86 11.78 -11.00
CA GLY A 62 0.45 11.87 -11.38
C GLY A 62 0.31 12.73 -12.63
N LEU A 63 -0.51 12.31 -13.57
CA LEU A 63 -0.88 13.09 -14.74
C LEU A 63 -2.31 13.58 -14.58
N CYS A 64 -2.48 14.90 -14.48
CA CYS A 64 -3.76 15.56 -14.58
C CYS A 64 -3.99 15.97 -16.04
N LEU A 65 -5.21 15.79 -16.56
CA LEU A 65 -5.53 16.16 -17.93
C LEU A 65 -5.52 17.68 -18.13
N SER A 66 -6.02 18.43 -17.14
CA SER A 66 -6.06 19.89 -17.18
C SER A 66 -4.74 20.59 -16.81
N CYS A 67 -4.01 20.10 -15.78
CA CYS A 67 -2.81 20.76 -15.27
C CYS A 67 -1.48 20.15 -15.75
N GLY A 68 -1.52 18.96 -16.34
CA GLY A 68 -0.33 18.22 -16.76
C GLY A 68 0.32 17.40 -15.63
N PRO A 69 1.62 17.09 -15.74
CA PRO A 69 2.30 16.19 -14.81
C PRO A 69 2.61 16.85 -13.47
N VAL A 70 2.21 16.18 -12.39
CA VAL A 70 2.43 16.56 -11.00
C VAL A 70 3.46 15.62 -10.38
N SER A 71 4.48 16.20 -9.74
CA SER A 71 5.52 15.45 -9.03
C SER A 71 4.95 14.68 -7.83
N TRP A 72 5.51 13.49 -7.56
CA TRP A 72 5.10 12.64 -6.44
C TRP A 72 5.03 13.36 -5.08
N SER A 73 6.04 14.18 -4.76
CA SER A 73 6.07 14.92 -3.48
C SER A 73 4.83 15.80 -3.29
N LYS A 74 4.44 16.54 -4.34
CA LYS A 74 3.24 17.38 -4.33
C LYS A 74 1.95 16.55 -4.22
N LEU A 75 1.90 15.39 -4.85
CA LEU A 75 0.75 14.48 -4.75
C LEU A 75 0.51 14.00 -3.31
N CYS A 76 1.59 13.61 -2.62
CA CYS A 76 1.53 13.22 -1.21
C CYS A 76 1.08 14.37 -0.30
N GLU A 77 1.55 15.59 -0.56
CA GLU A 77 1.16 16.78 0.21
C GLU A 77 -0.32 17.15 0.01
N LEU A 78 -0.83 17.05 -1.23
CA LEU A 78 -2.20 17.42 -1.56
C LEU A 78 -3.25 16.40 -1.10
N ASN A 79 -2.87 15.13 -1.01
CA ASN A 79 -3.79 14.03 -0.72
C ASN A 79 -3.38 13.26 0.54
N PRO A 80 -3.38 13.87 1.74
CA PRO A 80 -2.95 13.20 2.97
C PRO A 80 -3.84 12.01 3.34
N ASN A 81 -5.10 12.01 2.90
CA ASN A 81 -6.08 10.97 3.22
C ASN A 81 -6.06 9.78 2.23
N ALA A 82 -5.51 9.95 1.03
CA ALA A 82 -5.47 8.87 0.03
C ALA A 82 -4.53 7.72 0.42
N PHE A 83 -3.64 7.97 1.38
CA PHE A 83 -2.67 7.01 1.90
C PHE A 83 -3.02 6.51 3.31
N GLN A 84 -4.22 6.83 3.82
CA GLN A 84 -4.65 6.31 5.11
C GLN A 84 -5.16 4.88 4.93
N LEU A 85 -4.62 3.99 5.76
CA LEU A 85 -5.03 2.60 5.86
C LEU A 85 -6.55 2.52 6.04
N LYS A 86 -7.26 2.05 5.01
CA LYS A 86 -8.59 1.47 5.24
C LYS A 86 -8.35 0.28 6.14
N LYS A 87 -8.66 0.41 7.43
CA LYS A 87 -8.77 -0.74 8.33
C LYS A 87 -9.83 -1.65 7.72
N GLU A 88 -9.40 -2.68 7.01
CA GLU A 88 -10.28 -3.76 6.63
C GLU A 88 -10.88 -4.29 7.92
N THR A 89 -12.18 -4.05 8.13
CA THR A 89 -12.95 -4.76 9.15
C THR A 89 -12.87 -6.23 8.76
N LYS A 90 -11.96 -6.97 9.39
CA LYS A 90 -11.92 -8.43 9.30
C LYS A 90 -13.31 -8.90 9.69
N LYS A 91 -14.10 -9.36 8.72
CA LYS A 91 -15.21 -10.27 9.01
C LYS A 91 -14.53 -11.52 9.54
N GLU A 92 -14.67 -11.75 10.83
CA GLU A 92 -14.23 -12.97 11.49
C GLU A 92 -15.03 -14.12 10.89
N ASP A 93 -14.44 -14.83 9.93
CA ASP A 93 -14.90 -16.17 9.58
C ASP A 93 -14.61 -17.06 10.80
N GLN A 94 -15.62 -17.20 11.66
CA GLN A 94 -15.60 -18.12 12.80
C GLN A 94 -15.40 -19.53 12.27
N LYS A 95 -14.15 -19.98 12.18
CA LYS A 95 -13.83 -21.38 11.96
C LYS A 95 -14.23 -22.13 13.24
N LYS A 96 -15.48 -22.58 13.31
CA LYS A 96 -15.93 -23.51 14.34
C LYS A 96 -15.00 -24.72 14.28
N GLN A 97 -14.15 -24.87 15.28
CA GLN A 97 -13.51 -26.15 15.52
C GLN A 97 -14.63 -27.07 15.96
N ASN A 98 -14.97 -28.07 15.15
CA ASN A 98 -15.89 -29.11 15.58
C ASN A 98 -15.15 -29.89 16.67
N GLU A 99 -15.53 -29.71 17.93
CA GLU A 99 -15.07 -30.55 19.03
C GLU A 99 -15.60 -31.97 18.77
N PHE A 100 -14.69 -32.92 18.49
CA PHE A 100 -15.03 -34.32 18.37
C PHE A 100 -14.90 -34.95 19.77
N ILE A 101 -16.02 -35.15 20.44
CA ILE A 101 -16.06 -35.79 21.77
C ILE A 101 -15.99 -37.30 21.53
N ILE A 102 -14.82 -37.89 21.73
CA ILE A 102 -14.64 -39.35 21.70
C ILE A 102 -15.20 -39.90 23.01
N ARG A 103 -16.20 -40.78 22.93
CA ARG A 103 -16.76 -41.51 24.09
C ARG A 103 -16.21 -42.92 24.14
N SER A 104 -16.22 -43.53 25.33
CA SER A 104 -15.72 -44.90 25.56
C SER A 104 -16.44 -45.98 24.73
N ASP A 105 -17.62 -45.64 24.18
CA ASP A 105 -18.44 -46.49 23.34
C ASP A 105 -18.19 -46.27 21.83
N ASP A 106 -17.26 -45.40 21.43
CA ASP A 106 -16.96 -45.18 20.01
C ASP A 106 -16.20 -46.38 19.41
N PRO A 107 -16.71 -47.00 18.33
CA PRO A 107 -16.11 -48.19 17.73
C PRO A 107 -14.73 -47.96 17.10
N LEU A 108 -14.31 -46.70 16.98
CA LEU A 108 -12.97 -46.29 16.52
C LEU A 108 -11.92 -46.31 17.64
N TYR A 109 -12.27 -46.68 18.88
CA TYR A 109 -11.38 -46.61 20.04
C TYR A 109 -10.47 -47.84 20.21
N PHE A 110 -10.79 -48.98 19.58
CA PHE A 110 -10.12 -50.27 19.83
C PHE A 110 -9.34 -50.85 18.64
N ASP A 111 -9.18 -50.10 17.54
CA ASP A 111 -8.23 -50.44 16.46
C ASP A 111 -6.85 -49.80 16.68
#